data_AF-A0A8K0G8N4-F1
#
_entry.id   AF-A0A8K0G8N4-F1
#
_cell.length_a   1.000
_cell.length_b   1.000
_cell.length_c   1.000
_cell.angle_alpha   90.00
_cell.angle_beta   90.00
_cell.angle_gamma   90.00
#
_symmetry.space_group_name_H-M   'P 1'
#
loop_
_entity.id
_entity.type
_entity.pdbx_description
1 polymer ?
#
loop_
_entity_poly.entity_id
_entity_poly.type
_entity_poly.pdbx_seq_one_letter_code
_entity_poly.pdbx_strand_id
1 'polypeptide(L)'
;MEKRLIIALILAVIISMALMFALIFARPIIVIAQNSEHLVKENKCLTAGCIKAAGQILERLDENIEPCDDFYKFVCGNYIKKTVIPPSKSLVNLLESIPDKIKRQMHVAIEQPVKDNEFGTISIIKDYYQACVNKTLREKYTRQFLLDLLNQTADWPVLSDDQWNQDEFDWKELMYKYREKGLNLDSFIITSVDVNPRNSSKHIIKIKQPEFTFIKNIVENNFTKAYYDFIVDTAVLLGANKQKVLEELRQSMEFEIKLYNKLMRMKQLNYLLMKCNKDIPIYLG
;
A
#
# COMPACT_ATOMS: atom_id res chain seq x y z
N MET A 1 -66.94 -46.89 54.36
CA MET A 1 -65.47 -46.75 54.56
C MET A 1 -64.67 -47.12 53.31
N GLU A 2 -65.08 -48.13 52.55
CA GLU A 2 -64.33 -48.67 51.39
C GLU A 2 -64.00 -47.65 50.28
N LYS A 3 -64.93 -46.77 49.91
CA LYS A 3 -64.68 -45.76 48.84
C LYS A 3 -63.58 -44.74 49.19
N ARG A 4 -63.41 -44.39 50.47
CA ARG A 4 -62.38 -43.43 50.90
C ARG A 4 -60.98 -44.05 50.87
N LEU A 5 -60.88 -45.36 51.14
CA LEU A 5 -59.62 -46.10 51.09
C LEU A 5 -59.11 -46.26 49.65
N ILE A 6 -60.01 -46.52 48.71
CA ILE A 6 -59.67 -46.65 47.28
C ILE A 6 -59.15 -45.31 46.71
N ILE A 7 -59.79 -44.19 47.06
CA ILE A 7 -59.35 -42.86 46.61
C ILE A 7 -57.95 -42.54 47.16
N ALA A 8 -57.68 -42.87 48.43
CA ALA A 8 -56.36 -42.65 49.04
C ALA A 8 -55.26 -43.46 48.35
N LEU A 9 -55.53 -44.72 47.97
CA LEU A 9 -54.57 -45.56 47.25
C LEU A 9 -54.28 -45.06 45.83
N ILE A 10 -55.32 -44.60 45.10
CA ILE A 10 -55.13 -44.03 43.75
C ILE A 10 -54.30 -42.75 43.82
N LEU A 11 -54.57 -41.87 44.79
CA LEU A 11 -53.78 -40.66 44.98
C LEU A 11 -52.33 -40.97 45.34
N ALA A 12 -52.08 -41.96 46.19
CA ALA A 12 -50.73 -42.39 46.54
C ALA A 12 -49.95 -42.93 45.33
N VAL A 13 -50.61 -43.68 44.43
CA VAL A 13 -50.00 -44.19 43.19
C VAL A 13 -49.73 -43.08 42.19
N ILE A 14 -50.64 -42.11 42.04
CA ILE A 14 -50.43 -40.96 41.15
C ILE A 14 -49.27 -40.10 41.64
N ILE A 15 -49.19 -39.87 42.96
CA ILE A 15 -48.09 -39.11 43.56
C ILE A 15 -46.76 -39.85 43.39
N SER A 16 -46.73 -41.17 43.59
CA SER A 16 -45.50 -41.96 43.41
C SER A 16 -45.05 -42.02 41.94
N MET A 17 -45.98 -42.14 41.00
CA MET A 17 -45.69 -42.05 39.56
C MET A 17 -45.19 -40.65 39.17
N ALA A 18 -45.80 -39.58 39.67
CA ALA A 18 -45.36 -38.22 39.41
C ALA A 18 -43.96 -37.94 39.98
N LEU A 19 -43.66 -38.45 41.18
CA LEU A 19 -42.34 -38.35 41.80
C LEU A 19 -41.27 -39.15 41.03
N MET A 20 -41.60 -40.36 40.58
CA MET A 20 -40.71 -41.15 39.72
C MET A 20 -40.46 -40.47 38.38
N PHE A 21 -41.51 -39.91 37.75
CA PHE A 21 -41.39 -39.19 36.50
C PHE A 21 -40.50 -37.94 36.64
N ALA A 22 -40.67 -37.17 37.71
CA ALA A 22 -39.81 -36.01 38.01
C ALA A 22 -38.34 -36.40 38.25
N LEU A 23 -38.08 -37.49 38.96
CA LEU A 23 -36.72 -37.97 39.24
C LEU A 23 -36.01 -38.52 38.01
N ILE A 24 -36.74 -39.23 37.13
CA ILE A 24 -36.18 -39.87 35.94
C ILE A 24 -35.99 -38.87 34.79
N PHE A 25 -36.93 -37.95 34.58
CA PHE A 25 -36.90 -37.08 33.39
C PHE A 25 -36.41 -35.65 33.68
N ALA A 26 -36.74 -35.04 34.82
CA ALA A 26 -36.36 -33.64 35.06
C ALA A 26 -34.90 -33.48 35.49
N ARG A 27 -34.36 -34.42 36.29
CA ARG A 27 -32.96 -34.36 36.77
C ARG A 27 -31.89 -34.45 35.67
N PRO A 28 -31.95 -35.42 34.72
CA PRO A 28 -30.93 -35.47 33.67
C PRO A 28 -30.97 -34.25 32.75
N ILE A 29 -32.16 -33.68 32.47
CA ILE A 29 -32.29 -32.46 31.66
C ILE A 29 -31.59 -31.27 32.33
N ILE A 30 -31.76 -31.10 33.64
CA ILE A 30 -31.10 -30.02 34.41
C ILE A 30 -29.58 -30.20 34.42
N VAL A 31 -29.08 -31.43 34.59
CA VAL A 31 -27.64 -31.73 34.60
C VAL A 31 -27.00 -31.49 33.23
N ILE A 32 -27.69 -31.87 32.14
CA ILE A 32 -27.22 -31.62 30.76
C ILE A 32 -27.18 -30.11 30.47
N ALA A 33 -28.20 -29.36 30.90
CA ALA A 33 -28.22 -27.91 30.75
C ALA A 33 -27.06 -27.22 31.51
N GLN A 34 -26.81 -27.62 32.77
CA GLN A 34 -25.73 -27.07 33.58
C GLN A 34 -24.33 -27.40 33.03
N ASN A 35 -24.11 -28.61 32.50
CA ASN A 35 -22.83 -28.99 31.89
C ASN A 35 -22.51 -28.17 30.63
N SER A 36 -23.51 -27.82 29.83
CA SER A 36 -23.31 -27.01 28.62
C SER A 36 -22.86 -25.57 28.95
N GLU A 37 -23.38 -25.00 30.04
CA GLU A 37 -23.06 -23.63 30.46
C GLU A 37 -21.66 -23.54 31.11
N HIS A 38 -21.24 -24.59 31.83
CA HIS A 38 -19.91 -24.65 32.44
C HIS A 38 -18.79 -24.82 31.40
N LEU A 39 -19.00 -25.66 30.37
CA LEU A 39 -18.04 -25.91 29.28
C LEU A 39 -17.75 -24.65 28.43
N VAL A 40 -18.70 -23.73 28.32
CA VAL A 40 -18.55 -22.45 27.59
C VAL A 40 -17.82 -21.39 28.44
N LYS A 41 -17.86 -21.50 29.78
CA LYS A 41 -17.27 -20.52 30.69
C LYS A 41 -15.78 -20.77 30.93
N GLU A 42 -15.32 -22.02 30.90
CA GLU A 42 -13.92 -22.38 31.18
C GLU A 42 -12.95 -22.15 30.01
N ASN A 43 -13.43 -21.96 28.78
CA ASN A 43 -12.55 -21.86 27.59
C ASN A 43 -12.35 -20.43 27.06
N LYS A 44 -12.69 -19.38 27.83
CA LYS A 44 -12.51 -17.98 27.40
C LYS A 44 -11.13 -17.47 27.82
N CYS A 45 -10.36 -16.99 26.84
CA CYS A 45 -9.09 -16.33 27.13
C CYS A 45 -9.33 -14.93 27.73
N LEU A 46 -8.87 -14.71 28.97
CA LEU A 46 -9.00 -13.43 29.67
C LEU A 46 -7.65 -12.70 29.85
N THR A 47 -6.63 -13.09 29.08
CA THR A 47 -5.37 -12.34 29.07
C THR A 47 -5.59 -10.93 28.52
N ALA A 48 -4.74 -9.98 28.92
CA ALA A 48 -4.81 -8.60 28.41
C ALA A 48 -4.76 -8.54 26.87
N GLY A 49 -3.98 -9.43 26.25
CA GLY A 49 -3.92 -9.57 24.79
C GLY A 49 -5.26 -9.98 24.19
N CYS A 50 -5.91 -11.00 24.75
CA CYS A 50 -7.21 -11.48 24.29
C CYS A 50 -8.32 -10.43 24.45
N ILE A 51 -8.38 -9.75 25.59
CA ILE A 51 -9.37 -8.69 25.84
C ILE A 51 -9.18 -7.55 24.83
N LYS A 52 -7.94 -7.12 24.61
CA LYS A 52 -7.62 -6.07 23.64
C LYS A 52 -7.99 -6.47 22.21
N ALA A 53 -7.64 -7.69 21.80
CA ALA A 53 -7.95 -8.20 20.47
C ALA A 53 -9.46 -8.31 20.25
N ALA A 54 -10.20 -8.87 21.22
CA ALA A 54 -11.65 -8.97 21.17
C ALA A 54 -12.31 -7.59 21.06
N GLY A 55 -11.86 -6.61 21.86
CA GLY A 55 -12.34 -5.23 21.76
C GLY A 55 -12.11 -4.60 20.39
N GLN A 56 -10.92 -4.79 19.80
CA GLN A 56 -10.61 -4.29 18.46
C GLN A 56 -11.44 -4.94 17.35
N ILE A 57 -11.82 -6.21 17.50
CA ILE A 57 -12.71 -6.90 16.56
C ILE A 57 -14.11 -6.31 16.68
N LEU A 58 -14.67 -6.28 17.89
CA LEU A 58 -16.03 -5.80 18.16
C LEU A 58 -16.25 -4.35 17.72
N GLU A 59 -15.24 -3.49 17.85
CA GLU A 59 -15.33 -2.10 17.41
C GLU A 59 -15.59 -1.95 15.89
N ARG A 60 -15.19 -2.95 15.10
CA ARG A 60 -15.23 -2.95 13.63
C ARG A 60 -16.40 -3.71 13.05
N LEU A 61 -16.91 -4.71 13.78
CA LEU A 61 -18.06 -5.49 13.36
C LEU A 61 -19.30 -4.60 13.23
N ASP A 62 -20.10 -4.81 12.20
CA ASP A 62 -21.44 -4.25 12.05
C ASP A 62 -22.47 -5.38 12.16
N GLU A 63 -22.95 -5.63 13.38
CA GLU A 63 -23.86 -6.73 13.71
C GLU A 63 -25.27 -6.58 13.08
N ASN A 64 -25.56 -5.45 12.42
CA ASN A 64 -26.80 -5.27 11.66
C ASN A 64 -26.75 -5.92 10.26
N ILE A 65 -25.58 -6.42 9.85
CA ILE A 65 -25.38 -7.07 8.56
C ILE A 65 -25.20 -8.57 8.80
N GLU A 66 -26.00 -9.39 8.12
CA GLU A 66 -25.84 -10.84 8.18
C GLU A 66 -24.49 -11.26 7.55
N PRO A 67 -23.64 -12.04 8.26
CA PRO A 67 -22.34 -12.45 7.74
C PRO A 67 -22.41 -13.24 6.43
N CYS A 68 -23.52 -13.98 6.22
CA CYS A 68 -23.74 -14.78 5.01
C CYS A 68 -24.17 -13.94 3.80
N ASP A 69 -24.67 -12.73 4.02
CA ASP A 69 -25.10 -11.83 2.94
C ASP A 69 -23.94 -10.94 2.46
N ASP A 70 -23.21 -10.33 3.39
CA ASP A 70 -22.05 -9.50 3.08
C ASP A 70 -21.02 -9.57 4.23
N PHE A 71 -20.20 -10.62 4.20
CA PHE A 71 -19.18 -10.84 5.22
C PHE A 71 -18.24 -9.64 5.37
N TYR A 72 -17.90 -8.95 4.27
CA TYR A 72 -17.01 -7.79 4.31
C TYR A 72 -17.63 -6.63 5.10
N LYS A 73 -18.90 -6.30 4.85
CA LYS A 73 -19.60 -5.28 5.64
C LYS A 73 -19.86 -5.74 7.07
N PHE A 74 -20.13 -7.02 7.31
CA PHE A 74 -20.21 -7.54 8.68
C PHE A 74 -18.90 -7.31 9.43
N VAL A 75 -17.73 -7.64 8.85
CA VAL A 75 -16.45 -7.53 9.57
C VAL A 75 -15.82 -6.13 9.58
N CYS A 76 -16.13 -5.28 8.59
CA CYS A 76 -15.52 -3.96 8.42
C CYS A 76 -16.50 -2.80 8.44
N GLY A 77 -17.81 -3.04 8.54
CA GLY A 77 -18.84 -2.02 8.35
C GLY A 77 -18.68 -0.83 9.29
N ASN A 78 -18.45 -1.07 10.58
CA ASN A 78 -18.23 0.01 11.53
C ASN A 78 -16.87 0.70 11.34
N TYR A 79 -15.84 -0.03 10.87
CA TYR A 79 -14.56 0.60 10.50
C TYR A 79 -14.74 1.58 9.34
N ILE A 80 -15.46 1.19 8.29
CA ILE A 80 -15.72 2.03 7.11
C ILE A 80 -16.53 3.27 7.50
N LYS A 81 -17.58 3.11 8.33
CA LYS A 81 -18.40 4.23 8.81
C LYS A 81 -17.61 5.26 9.63
N LYS A 82 -16.61 4.82 10.40
CA LYS A 82 -15.83 5.69 11.30
C LYS A 82 -14.54 6.23 10.68
N THR A 83 -14.01 5.59 9.65
CA THR A 83 -12.69 5.94 9.09
C THR A 83 -12.83 7.07 8.08
N VAL A 84 -12.07 8.14 8.30
CA VAL A 84 -11.92 9.26 7.36
C VAL A 84 -10.57 9.15 6.67
N ILE A 85 -10.55 9.26 5.34
CA ILE A 85 -9.31 9.32 4.56
C ILE A 85 -8.73 10.73 4.70
N PRO A 86 -7.54 10.90 5.29
CA PRO A 86 -6.90 12.20 5.40
C PRO A 86 -6.58 12.80 4.01
N PRO A 87 -6.52 14.13 3.85
CA PRO A 87 -6.21 14.77 2.56
C PRO A 87 -4.86 14.34 1.96
N SER A 88 -3.93 13.90 2.80
CA SER A 88 -2.60 13.44 2.38
C SER A 88 -2.56 11.98 1.90
N LYS A 89 -3.69 11.27 1.88
CA LYS A 89 -3.78 9.86 1.48
C LYS A 89 -4.88 9.65 0.45
N SER A 90 -4.64 8.74 -0.49
CA SER A 90 -5.65 8.28 -1.45
C SER A 90 -6.46 7.10 -0.92
N LEU A 91 -5.95 6.37 0.08
CA LEU A 91 -6.63 5.25 0.72
C LEU A 91 -6.20 5.12 2.19
N VAL A 92 -7.08 4.53 3.00
CA VAL A 92 -6.75 4.09 4.37
C VAL A 92 -7.31 2.69 4.57
N ASN A 93 -6.48 1.81 5.10
CA ASN A 93 -6.89 0.49 5.55
C ASN A 93 -6.13 0.12 6.83
N LEU A 94 -6.44 -1.05 7.39
CA LEU A 94 -5.79 -1.51 8.62
C LEU A 94 -4.27 -1.64 8.48
N LEU A 95 -3.79 -2.13 7.32
CA LEU A 95 -2.37 -2.31 7.09
C LEU A 95 -1.64 -0.97 7.02
N GLU A 96 -2.25 0.07 6.42
CA GLU A 96 -1.71 1.44 6.38
C GLU A 96 -1.53 2.07 7.77
N SER A 97 -2.31 1.65 8.77
CA SER A 97 -2.20 2.20 10.12
C SER A 97 -0.89 1.79 10.83
N ILE A 98 -0.27 0.67 10.41
CA ILE A 98 0.96 0.15 11.02
C ILE A 98 2.17 0.98 10.59
N PRO A 99 2.46 1.18 9.28
CA PRO A 99 3.50 2.10 8.84
C PRO A 99 3.35 3.51 9.41
N ASP A 100 2.13 4.03 9.55
CA ASP A 100 1.91 5.35 10.17
C ASP A 100 2.38 5.39 11.63
N LYS A 101 2.08 4.33 12.39
CA LYS A 101 2.55 4.21 13.78
C LYS A 101 4.06 4.10 13.85
N ILE A 102 4.66 3.27 13.00
CA ILE A 102 6.11 3.09 12.92
C ILE A 102 6.78 4.41 12.53
N LYS A 103 6.29 5.08 11.50
CA LYS A 103 6.79 6.38 11.03
C LYS A 103 6.75 7.42 12.13
N ARG A 104 5.67 7.49 12.93
CA ARG A 104 5.59 8.38 14.10
C ARG A 104 6.64 8.06 15.15
N GLN A 105 6.86 6.78 15.46
CA GLN A 105 7.89 6.38 16.42
C GLN A 105 9.31 6.70 15.90
N MET A 106 9.57 6.45 14.62
CA MET A 106 10.83 6.80 13.97
C MET A 106 11.06 8.31 13.95
N HIS A 107 10.03 9.10 13.62
CA HIS A 107 10.09 10.55 13.62
C HIS A 107 10.54 11.10 14.97
N VAL A 108 9.93 10.63 16.08
CA VAL A 108 10.31 11.03 17.44
C VAL A 108 11.78 10.68 17.75
N ALA A 109 12.29 9.56 17.23
CA ALA A 109 13.69 9.17 17.46
C ALA A 109 14.69 10.00 16.63
N ILE A 110 14.36 10.31 15.37
CA ILE A 110 15.25 10.98 14.42
C ILE A 110 15.26 12.50 14.63
N GLU A 111 14.21 13.09 15.21
CA GLU A 111 14.16 14.52 15.56
C GLU A 111 15.04 14.89 16.75
N GLN A 112 15.45 13.93 17.56
CA GLN A 112 16.33 14.21 18.69
C GLN A 112 17.70 14.67 18.19
N PRO A 113 18.35 15.62 18.88
CA PRO A 113 19.70 16.02 18.54
C PRO A 113 20.65 14.81 18.57
N VAL A 114 21.71 14.88 17.77
CA VAL A 114 22.80 13.91 17.80
C VAL A 114 23.47 13.96 19.19
N LYS A 115 23.71 12.80 19.78
CA LYS A 115 24.38 12.69 21.10
C LYS A 115 25.87 12.40 20.92
N ASP A 116 26.70 12.86 21.85
CA ASP A 116 28.17 12.72 21.78
C ASP A 116 28.67 11.26 21.74
N ASN A 117 27.90 10.31 22.25
CA ASN A 117 28.23 8.88 22.27
C ASN A 117 27.37 8.04 21.31
N GLU A 118 26.74 8.66 20.32
CA GLU A 118 25.87 8.00 19.37
C GLU A 118 26.67 7.31 18.23
N PHE A 119 26.17 6.17 17.73
CA PHE A 119 26.79 5.50 16.58
C PHE A 119 26.74 6.42 15.36
N GLY A 120 27.85 6.52 14.62
CA GLY A 120 27.97 7.41 13.46
C GLY A 120 26.87 7.24 12.41
N THR A 121 26.37 6.03 12.20
CA THR A 121 25.24 5.76 11.29
C THR A 121 23.96 6.47 11.72
N ILE A 122 23.70 6.55 13.03
CA ILE A 122 22.52 7.24 13.55
C ILE A 122 22.67 8.75 13.40
N SER A 123 23.88 9.29 13.63
CA SER A 123 24.19 10.70 13.38
C SER A 123 23.92 11.08 11.92
N ILE A 124 24.38 10.28 10.96
CA ILE A 124 24.14 10.50 9.51
C ILE A 124 22.63 10.53 9.19
N ILE A 125 21.85 9.60 9.75
CA ILE A 125 20.40 9.53 9.52
C ILE A 125 19.71 10.79 10.07
N LYS A 126 20.09 11.24 11.26
CA LYS A 126 19.56 12.45 11.89
C LYS A 126 19.93 13.70 11.09
N ASP A 127 21.19 13.85 10.71
CA ASP A 127 21.67 14.98 9.93
C ASP A 127 20.95 15.06 8.56
N TYR A 128 20.80 13.91 7.89
CA TYR A 128 20.05 13.82 6.64
C TYR A 128 18.59 14.25 6.81
N TYR A 129 17.94 13.80 7.89
CA TYR A 129 16.57 14.23 8.21
C TYR A 129 16.48 15.74 8.46
N GLN A 130 17.38 16.30 9.26
CA GLN A 130 17.40 17.74 9.56
C GLN A 130 17.62 18.58 8.29
N ALA A 131 18.50 18.14 7.39
CA ALA A 131 18.69 18.76 6.09
C ALA A 131 17.42 18.72 5.22
N CYS A 132 16.65 17.63 5.29
CA CYS A 132 15.40 17.46 4.55
C CYS A 132 14.27 18.36 5.08
N VAL A 133 14.10 18.46 6.41
CA VAL A 133 12.98 19.23 6.99
C VAL A 133 13.23 20.74 7.02
N ASN A 134 14.49 21.19 6.94
CA ASN A 134 14.84 22.61 6.95
C ASN A 134 14.35 23.32 5.68
N LYS A 135 13.15 23.90 5.77
CA LYS A 135 12.47 24.58 4.67
C LYS A 135 13.28 25.77 4.14
N THR A 136 13.88 26.57 5.03
CA THR A 136 14.65 27.77 4.66
C THR A 136 15.84 27.42 3.76
N LEU A 137 16.60 26.38 4.10
CA LEU A 137 17.73 25.95 3.28
C LEU A 137 17.25 25.38 1.94
N ARG A 138 16.16 24.59 1.93
CA ARG A 138 15.60 24.06 0.67
C ARG A 138 15.16 25.19 -0.25
N GLU A 139 14.37 26.14 0.23
CA GLU A 139 13.90 27.27 -0.60
C GLU A 139 15.06 28.12 -1.13
N LYS A 140 16.14 28.27 -0.34
CA LYS A 140 17.32 29.02 -0.75
C LYS A 140 18.17 28.30 -1.80
N TYR A 141 18.36 26.98 -1.69
CA TYR A 141 19.37 26.26 -2.47
C TYR A 141 18.81 25.33 -3.55
N THR A 142 17.55 24.89 -3.47
CA THR A 142 16.98 23.87 -4.38
C THR A 142 17.07 24.29 -5.84
N ARG A 143 16.72 25.54 -6.18
CA ARG A 143 16.76 26.00 -7.58
C ARG A 143 18.18 25.94 -8.16
N GLN A 144 19.16 26.49 -7.44
CA GLN A 144 20.55 26.50 -7.92
C GLN A 144 21.11 25.08 -8.02
N PHE A 145 20.84 24.24 -7.03
CA PHE A 145 21.25 22.84 -7.06
C PHE A 145 20.72 22.10 -8.29
N LEU A 146 19.45 22.30 -8.64
CA LEU A 146 18.85 21.70 -9.84
C LEU A 146 19.51 22.21 -11.13
N LEU A 147 19.76 23.52 -11.23
CA LEU A 147 20.44 24.09 -12.40
C LEU A 147 21.88 23.56 -12.54
N ASP A 148 22.62 23.47 -11.43
CA ASP A 148 23.99 22.92 -11.44
C ASP A 148 24.00 21.44 -11.86
N LEU A 149 23.01 20.67 -11.42
CA LEU A 149 22.86 19.26 -11.80
C LEU A 149 22.56 19.12 -13.31
N LEU A 150 21.68 19.95 -13.85
CA LEU A 150 21.34 19.95 -15.28
C LEU A 150 22.57 20.32 -16.12
N ASN A 151 23.30 21.37 -15.73
CA ASN A 151 24.53 21.81 -16.40
C ASN A 151 25.64 20.74 -16.39
N GLN A 152 25.73 19.94 -15.32
CA GLN A 152 26.74 18.87 -15.20
C GLN A 152 26.39 17.59 -15.98
N THR A 153 25.15 17.44 -16.46
CA THR A 153 24.69 16.21 -17.11
C THR A 153 24.60 16.37 -18.62
N ALA A 154 23.50 16.89 -19.17
CA ALA A 154 23.38 17.20 -20.60
C ALA A 154 22.51 18.43 -20.90
N ASP A 155 22.34 19.29 -19.88
CA ASP A 155 21.38 20.38 -19.87
C ASP A 155 19.93 19.89 -20.09
N TRP A 156 18.95 20.79 -19.94
CA TRP A 156 17.58 20.53 -20.35
C TRP A 156 17.24 21.52 -21.47
N PRO A 157 16.99 21.09 -22.73
CA PRO A 157 16.95 22.01 -23.87
C PRO A 157 16.04 23.23 -23.70
N VAL A 158 14.92 23.05 -22.99
CA VAL A 158 13.95 24.11 -22.69
C VAL A 158 14.51 25.26 -21.83
N LEU A 159 15.66 25.06 -21.18
CA LEU A 159 16.37 26.04 -20.36
C LEU A 159 17.52 26.73 -21.11
N SER A 160 17.98 26.15 -22.21
CA SER A 160 19.18 26.56 -22.93
C SER A 160 18.92 27.52 -24.09
N ASP A 161 17.65 27.88 -24.33
CA ASP A 161 17.22 28.64 -25.51
C ASP A 161 17.85 28.04 -26.79
N ASP A 162 18.55 28.88 -27.58
CA ASP A 162 19.12 28.49 -28.87
C ASP A 162 20.57 27.97 -28.73
N GLN A 163 21.06 27.77 -27.49
CA GLN A 163 22.42 27.30 -27.20
C GLN A 163 22.53 25.77 -27.18
N TRP A 164 21.42 25.04 -27.13
CA TRP A 164 21.45 23.59 -27.09
C TRP A 164 21.75 23.00 -28.48
N ASN A 165 22.80 22.19 -28.57
CA ASN A 165 23.20 21.53 -29.80
C ASN A 165 22.70 20.08 -29.84
N GLN A 166 21.78 19.78 -30.75
CA GLN A 166 21.24 18.44 -30.94
C GLN A 166 22.30 17.42 -31.37
N ASP A 167 23.29 17.83 -32.16
CA ASP A 167 24.29 16.92 -32.72
C ASP A 167 25.29 16.43 -31.65
N GLU A 168 25.39 17.15 -30.52
CA GLU A 168 26.21 16.77 -29.37
C GLU A 168 25.45 15.90 -28.37
N PHE A 169 24.15 15.71 -28.54
CA PHE A 169 23.32 14.98 -27.59
C PHE A 169 23.39 13.46 -27.81
N ASP A 170 23.85 12.74 -26.78
CA ASP A 170 23.72 11.29 -26.68
C ASP A 170 22.93 10.90 -25.42
N TRP A 171 21.76 10.30 -25.61
CA TRP A 171 20.91 9.84 -24.52
C TRP A 171 21.58 8.78 -23.62
N LYS A 172 22.54 8.01 -24.15
CA LYS A 172 23.30 7.02 -23.36
C LYS A 172 24.23 7.73 -22.38
N GLU A 173 24.95 8.75 -22.86
CA GLU A 173 25.82 9.58 -22.02
C GLU A 173 25.03 10.33 -20.95
N LEU A 174 23.84 10.84 -21.30
CA LEU A 174 22.91 11.40 -20.32
C LEU A 174 22.58 10.37 -19.22
N MET A 175 22.21 9.15 -19.59
CA MET A 175 21.92 8.09 -18.63
C MET A 175 23.13 7.72 -17.75
N TYR A 176 24.35 7.68 -18.32
CA TYR A 176 25.57 7.40 -17.57
C TYR A 176 25.86 8.51 -16.55
N LYS A 177 25.83 9.78 -16.97
CA LYS A 177 26.05 10.92 -16.08
C LYS A 177 25.02 11.01 -14.95
N TYR A 178 23.75 10.73 -15.22
CA TYR A 178 22.73 10.65 -14.16
C TYR A 178 23.07 9.56 -13.15
N ARG A 179 23.49 8.38 -13.61
CA ARG A 179 23.86 7.25 -12.75
C ARG A 179 25.10 7.53 -11.90
N GLU A 180 26.11 8.21 -12.45
CA GLU A 180 27.28 8.66 -11.68
C GLU A 180 26.90 9.63 -10.55
N LYS A 181 25.82 10.39 -10.73
CA LYS A 181 25.24 11.27 -9.69
C LYS A 181 24.28 10.54 -8.74
N GLY A 182 24.14 9.22 -8.87
CA GLY A 182 23.23 8.41 -8.05
C GLY A 182 21.75 8.52 -8.45
N LEU A 183 21.47 9.02 -9.66
CA LEU A 183 20.13 9.17 -10.21
C LEU A 183 19.86 8.09 -11.26
N ASN A 184 18.68 7.47 -11.20
CA ASN A 184 18.25 6.51 -12.21
C ASN A 184 17.36 7.21 -13.22
N LEU A 185 17.88 7.41 -14.44
CA LEU A 185 17.10 7.87 -15.58
C LEU A 185 16.69 6.65 -16.42
N ASP A 186 15.46 6.18 -16.22
CA ASP A 186 14.95 4.93 -16.78
C ASP A 186 13.96 5.15 -17.96
N SER A 187 14.07 6.29 -18.64
CA SER A 187 13.09 6.75 -19.64
C SER A 187 13.01 5.89 -20.91
N PHE A 188 14.11 5.27 -21.33
CA PHE A 188 14.18 4.45 -22.57
C PHE A 188 14.44 2.98 -22.32
N ILE A 189 15.33 2.67 -21.39
CA ILE A 189 15.64 1.32 -20.94
C ILE A 189 15.86 1.33 -19.44
N ILE A 190 15.29 0.35 -18.75
CA ILE A 190 15.62 0.08 -17.35
C ILE A 190 16.76 -0.92 -17.36
N THR A 191 17.85 -0.61 -16.67
CA THR A 191 18.93 -1.57 -16.46
C THR A 191 19.22 -1.74 -14.98
N SER A 192 19.25 -2.99 -14.54
CA SER A 192 19.50 -3.37 -13.15
C SER A 192 20.38 -4.61 -13.06
N VAL A 193 21.01 -4.81 -11.90
CA VAL A 193 21.70 -6.07 -11.58
C VAL A 193 20.73 -6.94 -10.80
N ASP A 194 20.48 -8.15 -11.28
CA ASP A 194 19.53 -9.10 -10.68
C ASP A 194 20.24 -10.44 -10.42
N VAL A 195 19.67 -11.26 -9.54
CA VAL A 195 20.17 -12.62 -9.28
C VAL A 195 19.85 -13.50 -10.48
N ASN A 196 20.82 -14.30 -10.91
CA ASN A 196 20.60 -15.19 -12.04
C ASN A 196 19.59 -16.30 -11.64
N PRO A 197 18.43 -16.40 -12.30
CA PRO A 197 17.40 -17.37 -11.93
C PRO A 197 17.82 -18.82 -12.17
N ARG A 198 18.87 -19.06 -12.98
CA ARG A 198 19.44 -20.39 -13.24
C ARG A 198 20.63 -20.72 -12.32
N ASN A 199 21.18 -19.72 -11.63
CA ASN A 199 22.29 -19.89 -10.70
C ASN A 199 22.32 -18.73 -9.71
N SER A 200 21.73 -18.92 -8.53
CA SER A 200 21.59 -17.87 -7.53
C SER A 200 22.93 -17.37 -6.94
N SER A 201 24.06 -18.04 -7.21
CA SER A 201 25.40 -17.57 -6.85
C SER A 201 25.98 -16.57 -7.85
N LYS A 202 25.29 -16.27 -8.96
CA LYS A 202 25.72 -15.32 -9.99
C LYS A 202 24.72 -14.18 -10.14
N HIS A 203 25.22 -13.02 -10.52
CA HIS A 203 24.41 -11.88 -10.93
C HIS A 203 24.37 -11.76 -12.46
N ILE A 204 23.32 -11.14 -12.97
CA ILE A 204 23.14 -10.82 -14.39
C ILE A 204 22.68 -9.37 -14.54
N ILE A 205 23.01 -8.77 -15.69
CA ILE A 205 22.44 -7.49 -16.09
C ILE A 205 21.08 -7.79 -16.71
N LYS A 206 20.04 -7.14 -16.18
CA LYS A 206 18.67 -7.22 -16.67
C LYS A 206 18.36 -5.92 -17.40
N ILE A 207 17.91 -6.05 -18.64
CA ILE A 207 17.44 -4.93 -19.45
C ILE A 207 15.94 -5.10 -19.62
N LYS A 208 15.17 -4.11 -19.18
CA LYS A 208 13.71 -4.07 -19.33
C LYS A 208 13.31 -2.82 -20.11
N GLN A 209 12.12 -2.89 -20.71
CA GLN A 209 11.44 -1.72 -21.22
C GLN A 209 11.13 -0.71 -20.08
N PRO A 210 10.89 0.58 -20.40
CA PRO A 210 10.54 1.56 -19.39
C PRO A 210 9.21 1.25 -18.70
N GLU A 211 9.05 1.79 -17.51
CA GLU A 211 7.77 1.87 -16.81
C GLU A 211 7.04 3.15 -17.23
N PHE A 212 5.83 2.97 -17.77
CA PHE A 212 4.94 4.07 -18.14
C PHE A 212 3.71 4.15 -17.24
N THR A 213 3.78 3.62 -16.02
CA THR A 213 2.64 3.62 -15.08
C THR A 213 2.13 5.03 -14.82
N PHE A 214 3.04 6.01 -14.74
CA PHE A 214 2.69 7.42 -14.59
C PHE A 214 1.92 7.96 -15.81
N ILE A 215 2.45 7.77 -17.03
CA ILE A 215 1.79 8.20 -18.27
C ILE A 215 0.46 7.47 -18.50
N LYS A 216 0.39 6.17 -18.17
CA LYS A 216 -0.85 5.39 -18.16
C LYS A 216 -1.91 6.07 -17.28
N ASN A 217 -1.57 6.39 -16.03
CA ASN A 217 -2.49 7.04 -15.10
C ASN A 217 -2.92 8.42 -15.61
N ILE A 218 -2.01 9.17 -16.24
CA ILE A 218 -2.33 10.46 -16.84
C ILE A 218 -3.37 10.31 -17.96
N VAL A 219 -3.16 9.35 -18.86
CA VAL A 219 -4.04 9.13 -20.02
C VAL A 219 -5.40 8.57 -19.58
N GLU A 220 -5.41 7.54 -18.73
CA GLU A 220 -6.64 6.84 -18.32
C GLU A 220 -7.55 7.70 -17.43
N ASN A 221 -6.98 8.59 -16.61
CA ASN A 221 -7.75 9.45 -15.71
C ASN A 221 -7.91 10.89 -16.23
N ASN A 222 -7.53 11.14 -17.50
CA ASN A 222 -7.63 12.46 -18.14
C ASN A 222 -6.89 13.59 -17.39
N PHE A 223 -5.70 13.30 -16.84
CA PHE A 223 -4.84 14.28 -16.17
C PHE A 223 -3.83 14.96 -17.10
N THR A 224 -3.98 14.80 -18.42
CA THR A 224 -3.03 15.33 -19.42
C THR A 224 -2.80 16.84 -19.27
N LYS A 225 -3.87 17.61 -19.02
CA LYS A 225 -3.74 19.06 -18.78
C LYS A 225 -2.94 19.36 -17.51
N ALA A 226 -3.23 18.68 -16.40
CA ALA A 226 -2.52 18.90 -15.14
C ALA A 226 -1.03 18.52 -15.25
N TYR A 227 -0.72 17.46 -15.99
CA TYR A 227 0.66 17.08 -16.29
C TYR A 227 1.37 18.12 -17.15
N TYR A 228 0.72 18.61 -18.21
CA TYR A 228 1.25 19.68 -19.06
C TYR A 228 1.53 20.96 -18.27
N ASP A 229 0.56 21.41 -17.46
CA ASP A 229 0.69 22.58 -16.60
C ASP A 229 1.88 22.39 -15.63
N PHE A 230 2.03 21.21 -15.03
CA PHE A 230 3.14 20.88 -14.13
C PHE A 230 4.52 20.96 -14.78
N ILE A 231 4.71 20.37 -15.97
CA ILE A 231 6.02 20.40 -16.65
C ILE A 231 6.37 21.82 -17.12
N VAL A 232 5.39 22.60 -17.58
CA VAL A 232 5.57 24.01 -17.97
C VAL A 232 5.93 24.87 -16.76
N ASP A 233 5.17 24.78 -15.68
CA ASP A 233 5.44 25.56 -14.46
C ASP A 233 6.81 25.23 -13.88
N THR A 234 7.21 23.94 -13.91
CA THR A 234 8.54 23.51 -13.47
C THR A 234 9.65 24.16 -14.29
N ALA A 235 9.53 24.13 -15.63
CA ALA A 235 10.53 24.74 -16.50
C ALA A 235 10.60 26.26 -16.31
N VAL A 236 9.46 26.94 -16.18
CA VAL A 236 9.40 28.39 -15.92
C VAL A 236 10.03 28.74 -14.57
N LEU A 237 9.79 27.96 -13.51
CA LEU A 237 10.43 28.14 -12.20
C LEU A 237 11.96 27.99 -12.26
N LEU A 238 12.47 27.14 -13.15
CA LEU A 238 13.90 27.00 -13.40
C LEU A 238 14.48 28.11 -14.28
N GLY A 239 13.65 28.88 -14.97
CA GLY A 239 14.07 30.06 -15.74
C GLY A 239 13.80 29.97 -17.25
N ALA A 240 13.05 28.96 -17.72
CA ALA A 240 12.68 28.84 -19.11
C ALA A 240 11.86 30.04 -19.60
N ASN A 241 12.02 30.40 -20.88
CA ASN A 241 11.14 31.36 -21.53
C ASN A 241 9.74 30.75 -21.70
N LYS A 242 8.74 31.34 -21.03
CA LYS A 242 7.35 30.85 -21.05
C LYS A 242 6.77 30.71 -22.45
N GLN A 243 7.14 31.55 -23.42
CA GLN A 243 6.54 31.48 -24.76
C GLN A 243 7.10 30.30 -25.57
N LYS A 244 8.41 30.04 -25.48
CA LYS A 244 9.06 28.92 -26.18
C LYS A 244 8.66 27.57 -25.57
N VAL A 245 8.70 27.49 -24.23
CA VAL A 245 8.52 26.23 -23.50
C VAL A 245 7.14 25.59 -23.67
N LEU A 246 6.10 26.39 -23.96
CA LEU A 246 4.75 25.89 -24.17
C LEU A 246 4.69 24.88 -25.32
N GLU A 247 5.34 25.21 -26.44
CA GLU A 247 5.30 24.36 -27.62
C GLU A 247 6.25 23.16 -27.50
N GLU A 248 7.47 23.38 -27.01
CA GLU A 248 8.46 22.31 -26.82
C GLU A 248 7.97 21.24 -25.85
N LEU A 249 7.40 21.63 -24.70
CA LEU A 249 6.88 20.67 -23.73
C LEU A 249 5.58 20.02 -24.17
N ARG A 250 4.79 20.69 -25.04
CA ARG A 250 3.63 20.04 -25.68
C ARG A 250 4.10 18.90 -26.57
N GLN A 251 5.13 19.14 -27.40
CA GLN A 251 5.71 18.11 -28.25
C GLN A 251 6.33 16.97 -27.45
N SER A 252 7.04 17.28 -26.36
CA SER A 252 7.60 16.27 -25.44
C SER A 252 6.51 15.38 -24.84
N MET A 253 5.44 15.97 -24.29
CA MET A 253 4.32 15.22 -23.73
C MET A 253 3.63 14.35 -24.78
N GLU A 254 3.40 14.87 -25.99
CA GLU A 254 2.81 14.10 -27.08
C GLU A 254 3.68 12.92 -27.51
N PHE A 255 5.00 13.10 -27.51
CA PHE A 255 5.95 12.02 -27.76
C PHE A 255 5.83 10.92 -26.70
N GLU A 256 5.79 11.28 -25.41
CA GLU A 256 5.65 10.31 -24.31
C GLU A 256 4.34 9.50 -24.42
N ILE A 257 3.22 10.17 -24.73
CA ILE A 257 1.92 9.52 -24.92
C ILE A 257 1.95 8.58 -26.14
N LYS A 258 2.54 9.01 -27.26
CA LYS A 258 2.69 8.18 -28.48
C LYS A 258 3.56 6.95 -28.20
N LEU A 259 4.68 7.13 -27.49
CA LEU A 259 5.59 6.05 -27.12
C LEU A 259 4.88 5.03 -26.21
N TYR A 260 4.17 5.52 -25.18
CA TYR A 260 3.36 4.69 -24.29
C TYR A 260 2.34 3.84 -25.07
N ASN A 261 1.54 4.47 -25.92
CA ASN A 261 0.49 3.79 -26.69
C ASN A 261 1.07 2.68 -27.60
N LYS A 262 2.23 2.94 -28.22
CA LYS A 262 2.91 1.96 -29.07
C LYS A 262 3.42 0.76 -28.27
N LEU A 263 4.02 1.00 -27.10
CA LEU A 263 4.53 -0.06 -26.22
C LEU A 263 3.40 -0.90 -25.60
N MET A 264 2.28 -0.30 -25.22
CA MET A 264 1.12 -1.03 -24.73
C MET A 264 0.53 -1.96 -25.79
N ARG A 265 0.43 -1.49 -27.03
CA ARG A 265 -0.03 -2.30 -28.17
C ARG A 265 0.91 -3.50 -28.41
N MET A 266 2.23 -3.29 -28.33
CA MET A 266 3.22 -4.36 -28.43
C MET A 266 3.08 -5.40 -27.29
N LYS A 267 2.91 -4.95 -26.04
CA LYS A 267 2.69 -5.86 -24.90
C LYS A 267 1.46 -6.74 -25.11
N GLN A 268 0.37 -6.15 -25.56
CA GLN A 268 -0.87 -6.88 -25.80
C GLN A 268 -0.69 -7.91 -26.92
N LEU A 269 0.00 -7.55 -28.01
CA LEU A 269 0.31 -8.47 -29.09
C LEU A 269 1.20 -9.63 -28.63
N ASN A 270 2.24 -9.34 -27.85
CA ASN A 270 3.12 -10.37 -27.27
C ASN A 270 2.36 -11.32 -26.34
N TYR A 271 1.47 -10.78 -25.50
CA TYR A 271 0.62 -11.59 -24.64
C TYR A 271 -0.29 -12.53 -25.44
N LEU A 272 -0.90 -12.03 -26.53
CA LEU A 272 -1.72 -12.83 -27.43
C LEU A 272 -0.90 -13.92 -28.14
N LEU A 273 0.30 -13.59 -28.62
CA LEU A 273 1.23 -14.54 -29.25
C LEU A 273 1.67 -15.65 -28.28
N MET A 274 1.97 -15.29 -27.02
CA MET A 274 2.30 -16.27 -25.97
C MET A 274 1.12 -17.18 -25.62
N LYS A 275 -0.12 -16.68 -25.64
CA LYS A 275 -1.32 -17.51 -25.47
C LYS A 275 -1.54 -18.48 -26.63
N CYS A 276 -1.18 -18.07 -27.85
CA CYS A 276 -1.37 -18.87 -29.05
C CYS A 276 -0.27 -19.94 -29.24
N ASN A 277 0.90 -19.78 -28.61
CA ASN A 277 2.03 -20.69 -28.80
C ASN A 277 2.39 -21.42 -27.50
N LYS A 278 1.93 -22.67 -27.35
CA LYS A 278 2.14 -23.51 -26.15
C LYS A 278 3.62 -23.92 -25.92
N ASP A 279 4.48 -23.71 -26.91
CA ASP A 279 5.87 -24.21 -26.90
C ASP A 279 6.93 -23.14 -26.59
N ILE A 280 6.54 -21.91 -26.23
CA ILE A 280 7.51 -20.87 -25.82
C ILE A 280 7.75 -20.98 -24.29
N PRO A 281 8.95 -21.34 -23.82
CA PRO A 281 9.25 -21.41 -22.40
C PRO A 281 9.09 -20.03 -21.76
N ILE A 282 8.18 -19.93 -20.78
CA ILE A 282 7.91 -18.71 -20.03
C ILE A 282 9.10 -18.46 -19.09
N TYR A 283 10.01 -17.57 -19.48
CA TYR A 283 10.99 -16.98 -18.58
C TYR A 283 11.07 -15.47 -18.79
N LEU A 284 10.12 -14.74 -18.20
CA LEU A 284 10.23 -13.30 -17.98
C LEU A 284 9.69 -12.97 -16.59
N GLY A 285 10.60 -12.59 -15.69
CA GLY A 285 10.33 -11.80 -14.48
C GLY A 285 10.96 -10.41 -14.60
#